data_AF-A0A7W1UJS9-F1
#
_entry.id   AF-A0A7W1UJS9-F1
#
_cell.length_a   1.000
_cell.length_b   1.000
_cell.length_c   1.000
_cell.angle_alpha   90.00
_cell.angle_beta   90.00
_cell.angle_gamma   90.00
#
_symmetry.space_group_name_H-M   'P 1'
#
loop_
_entity.id
_entity.type
_entity.pdbx_description
1 polymer ?
#
loop_
_entity_poly.entity_id
_entity_poly.type
_entity_poly.pdbx_seq_one_letter_code
_entity_poly.pdbx_strand_id
1 'polypeptide(L)'
;MGLRVAVLGGNWGTGATEADLLIATPEQALAEVQASELKLESVVVLVVDDVAGIEALGGLPTLETVLDNLPRETQRVVVSSAFSGATADMVDRRVKRALRYPPEPAVPAEAEQPPQQGRVGYVLIPDAERLDVLARIIAEAEEARPVVFFRSDERAAEIAEALALRGFVAGEPGDAEVDIGIAASGATRDELMEQVDGALGPTISFDVPPDEQMLMNRHAADPEAIVLIGPLELPHLQEIAKRGQFGLRPLPIPAETGAAAIRAFRDELRRMIREGDLGGQMLLLAPLFEEFSAAEVAAAASALLRQRQPAQPPAEFARNAPGRAASAEAQPHRSASSPVDIGRAPATWARLYVGVGERDGVRAGDLVGAIAGETNIPGSRVGRIDIRDTFSIVEVQAEVAESVIRSVNGISLKGRSVRVDYDRGGERGRKATGAPGG
;
A
#
# COMPACT_ATOMS: atom_id res chain seq x y z
N MET A 1 13.41 -34.90 -18.11
CA MET A 1 12.62 -33.70 -18.49
C MET A 1 11.89 -33.27 -17.25
N GLY A 2 12.02 -32.00 -16.85
CA GLY A 2 11.18 -31.43 -15.78
C GLY A 2 9.83 -31.00 -16.33
N LEU A 3 8.81 -30.96 -15.49
CA LEU A 3 7.53 -30.34 -15.80
C LEU A 3 7.68 -28.82 -15.74
N ARG A 4 7.13 -28.10 -16.71
CA ARG A 4 6.99 -26.64 -16.66
C ARG A 4 5.78 -26.31 -15.78
N VAL A 5 6.04 -25.73 -14.62
CA VAL A 5 4.99 -25.30 -13.69
C VAL A 5 4.73 -23.81 -13.92
N ALA A 6 3.46 -23.45 -14.06
CA ALA A 6 3.01 -22.06 -14.10
C ALA A 6 1.96 -21.79 -13.01
N VAL A 7 1.89 -20.54 -12.57
CA VAL A 7 0.90 -20.05 -11.61
C VAL A 7 0.27 -18.77 -12.17
N LEU A 8 -1.04 -18.60 -12.00
CA LEU A 8 -1.75 -17.38 -12.37
C LEU A 8 -1.87 -16.42 -11.16
N GLY A 9 -1.51 -15.16 -11.39
CA GLY A 9 -1.73 -14.04 -10.47
C GLY A 9 -1.00 -14.08 -9.12
N GLY A 10 -1.19 -13.01 -8.34
CA GLY A 10 -0.43 -12.74 -7.11
C GLY A 10 1.08 -12.59 -7.35
N ASN A 11 1.87 -12.50 -6.28
CA ASN A 11 3.35 -12.52 -6.36
C ASN A 11 3.88 -13.84 -6.96
N TRP A 12 3.08 -14.91 -6.88
CA TRP A 12 3.42 -16.27 -7.32
C TRP A 12 3.32 -16.45 -8.83
N GLY A 13 2.66 -15.52 -9.52
CA GLY A 13 2.43 -15.55 -10.95
C GLY A 13 3.71 -15.72 -11.77
N THR A 14 3.68 -16.65 -12.72
CA THR A 14 4.77 -16.91 -13.66
C THR A 14 4.41 -16.35 -15.03
N GLY A 15 5.28 -15.54 -15.64
CA GLY A 15 5.09 -15.03 -17.01
C GLY A 15 5.27 -16.08 -18.12
N ALA A 16 4.99 -17.36 -17.83
CA ALA A 16 5.21 -18.47 -18.74
C ALA A 16 4.06 -18.60 -19.76
N THR A 17 4.41 -18.62 -21.05
CA THR A 17 3.43 -18.77 -22.16
C THR A 17 3.02 -20.23 -22.42
N GLU A 18 3.72 -21.20 -21.83
CA GLU A 18 3.42 -22.62 -21.93
C GLU A 18 3.69 -23.31 -20.58
N ALA A 19 2.82 -24.23 -20.18
CA ALA A 19 2.91 -24.98 -18.93
C ALA A 19 2.47 -26.43 -19.11
N ASP A 20 3.11 -27.34 -18.38
CA ASP A 20 2.70 -28.75 -18.24
C ASP A 20 1.84 -28.95 -16.97
N LEU A 21 1.99 -28.06 -15.99
CA LEU A 21 1.15 -27.94 -14.79
C LEU A 21 0.80 -26.47 -14.56
N LEU A 22 -0.48 -26.15 -14.42
CA LEU A 22 -0.97 -24.80 -14.13
C LEU A 22 -1.68 -24.77 -12.77
N ILE A 23 -1.35 -23.79 -11.94
CA ILE A 23 -2.01 -23.51 -10.66
C ILE A 23 -2.74 -22.17 -10.77
N ALA A 24 -4.03 -22.14 -10.46
CA ALA A 24 -4.88 -20.96 -10.59
C ALA A 24 -6.11 -21.07 -9.68
N THR A 25 -6.69 -19.92 -9.28
CA THR A 25 -8.06 -19.91 -8.73
C THR A 25 -9.08 -20.16 -9.86
N PRO A 26 -10.31 -20.62 -9.55
CA PRO A 26 -11.35 -20.81 -10.55
C PRO A 26 -11.63 -19.55 -11.39
N GLU A 27 -11.55 -18.36 -10.78
CA GLU A 27 -11.79 -17.05 -11.42
C GLU A 27 -10.69 -16.73 -12.44
N GLN A 28 -9.42 -16.95 -12.06
CA GLN A 28 -8.28 -16.76 -12.95
C GLN A 28 -8.33 -17.73 -14.13
N ALA A 29 -8.53 -19.02 -13.85
CA ALA A 29 -8.64 -20.05 -14.89
C ALA A 29 -9.79 -19.75 -15.85
N LEU A 30 -10.97 -19.35 -15.35
CA LEU A 30 -12.10 -18.99 -16.20
C LEU A 30 -11.84 -17.71 -17.02
N ALA A 31 -11.15 -16.71 -16.45
CA ALA A 31 -10.78 -15.49 -17.16
C ALA A 31 -9.83 -15.79 -18.34
N GLU A 32 -8.78 -16.59 -18.14
CA GLU A 32 -7.85 -16.95 -19.22
C GLU A 32 -8.51 -17.84 -20.30
N VAL A 33 -9.47 -18.69 -19.92
CA VAL A 33 -10.29 -19.46 -20.88
C VAL A 33 -11.19 -18.53 -21.70
N GLN A 34 -11.81 -17.53 -21.07
CA GLN A 34 -12.62 -16.51 -21.77
C GLN A 34 -11.76 -15.62 -22.68
N ALA A 35 -10.51 -15.33 -22.29
CA ALA A 35 -9.52 -14.64 -23.11
C ALA A 35 -8.96 -15.50 -24.27
N SER A 36 -9.23 -16.82 -24.28
CA SER A 36 -8.66 -17.81 -25.20
C SER A 36 -7.15 -18.06 -25.05
N GLU A 37 -6.56 -17.62 -23.94
CA GLU A 37 -5.15 -17.86 -23.59
C GLU A 37 -4.96 -19.25 -22.94
N LEU A 38 -5.92 -19.70 -22.13
CA LEU A 38 -5.93 -21.04 -21.53
C LEU A 38 -6.80 -22.03 -22.35
N LYS A 39 -6.14 -23.04 -22.93
CA LYS A 39 -6.78 -24.12 -23.70
C LYS A 39 -7.02 -25.35 -22.84
N LEU A 40 -8.29 -25.74 -22.69
CA LEU A 40 -8.69 -26.84 -21.81
C LEU A 40 -8.71 -28.21 -22.49
N GLU A 41 -8.61 -28.27 -23.82
CA GLU A 41 -8.73 -29.50 -24.62
C GLU A 41 -7.61 -30.49 -24.35
N SER A 42 -6.44 -30.02 -23.93
CA SER A 42 -5.27 -30.83 -23.57
C SER A 42 -5.20 -31.22 -22.08
N VAL A 43 -6.17 -30.82 -21.25
CA VAL A 43 -6.13 -31.08 -19.81
C VAL A 43 -6.48 -32.55 -19.51
N VAL A 44 -5.44 -33.34 -19.20
CA VAL A 44 -5.57 -34.76 -18.85
C VAL A 44 -6.03 -34.95 -17.39
N VAL A 45 -5.60 -34.07 -16.48
CA VAL A 45 -5.92 -34.12 -15.06
C VAL A 45 -6.29 -32.73 -14.55
N LEU A 46 -7.39 -32.63 -13.80
CA LEU A 46 -7.72 -31.49 -12.94
C LEU A 46 -7.66 -31.94 -11.48
N VAL A 47 -6.93 -31.19 -10.65
CA VAL A 47 -7.01 -31.28 -9.19
C VAL A 47 -7.69 -30.02 -8.68
N VAL A 48 -8.81 -30.18 -7.97
CA VAL A 48 -9.41 -29.12 -7.16
C VAL A 48 -8.89 -29.32 -5.74
N ASP A 49 -8.00 -28.44 -5.30
CA ASP A 49 -7.54 -28.43 -3.91
C ASP A 49 -8.48 -27.58 -3.05
N ASP A 50 -8.71 -28.05 -1.82
CA ASP A 50 -9.73 -27.58 -0.87
C ASP A 50 -11.01 -26.90 -1.44
N VAL A 51 -11.94 -27.70 -1.98
CA VAL A 51 -13.22 -27.17 -2.49
C VAL A 51 -14.08 -26.48 -1.40
N ALA A 52 -13.90 -26.80 -0.11
CA ALA A 52 -14.56 -26.09 0.98
C ALA A 52 -14.09 -24.63 1.10
N GLY A 53 -12.80 -24.35 0.90
CA GLY A 53 -12.26 -22.99 0.80
C GLY A 53 -12.84 -22.23 -0.39
N ILE A 54 -12.95 -22.88 -1.55
CA ILE A 54 -13.59 -22.31 -2.75
C ILE A 54 -15.07 -21.97 -2.47
N GLU A 55 -15.80 -22.84 -1.76
CA GLU A 55 -17.18 -22.60 -1.35
C GLU A 55 -17.31 -21.41 -0.38
N ALA A 56 -16.42 -21.31 0.61
CA ALA A 56 -16.41 -20.20 1.57
C ALA A 56 -16.18 -18.83 0.90
N LEU A 57 -15.46 -18.80 -0.23
CA LEU A 57 -15.23 -17.62 -1.06
C LEU A 57 -16.32 -17.40 -2.14
N GLY A 58 -17.29 -18.30 -2.25
CA GLY A 58 -18.37 -18.22 -3.24
C GLY A 58 -17.99 -18.66 -4.67
N GLY A 59 -16.82 -19.28 -4.86
CA GLY A 59 -16.25 -19.65 -6.16
C GLY A 59 -16.85 -20.91 -6.82
N LEU A 60 -17.78 -21.63 -6.16
CA LEU A 60 -18.38 -22.86 -6.71
C LEU A 60 -19.02 -22.69 -8.11
N PRO A 61 -19.77 -21.61 -8.43
CA PRO A 61 -20.34 -21.43 -9.78
C PRO A 61 -19.26 -21.25 -10.85
N THR A 62 -18.18 -20.56 -10.49
CA THR A 62 -16.99 -20.37 -11.34
C THR A 62 -16.31 -21.71 -11.62
N LEU A 63 -16.08 -22.50 -10.58
CA LEU A 63 -15.50 -23.84 -10.66
C LEU A 63 -16.37 -24.81 -11.49
N GLU A 64 -17.70 -24.80 -11.29
CA GLU A 64 -18.61 -25.58 -12.14
C GLU A 64 -18.53 -25.19 -13.62
N THR A 65 -18.32 -23.90 -13.91
CA THR A 65 -18.14 -23.40 -15.30
C THR A 65 -16.84 -23.89 -15.91
N VAL A 66 -15.72 -23.91 -15.16
CA VAL A 66 -14.46 -24.51 -15.63
C VAL A 66 -14.63 -26.02 -15.87
N LEU A 67 -15.29 -26.73 -14.95
CA LEU A 67 -15.57 -28.18 -15.06
C LEU A 67 -16.44 -28.57 -16.26
N ASP A 68 -17.27 -27.65 -16.77
CA ASP A 68 -18.13 -27.83 -17.94
C ASP A 68 -17.41 -27.62 -19.29
N ASN A 69 -16.28 -26.92 -19.29
CA ASN A 69 -15.45 -26.72 -20.49
C ASN A 69 -14.31 -27.74 -20.61
N LEU A 70 -14.13 -28.62 -19.62
CA LEU A 70 -13.14 -29.71 -19.67
C LEU A 70 -13.61 -30.90 -20.51
N PRO A 71 -12.69 -31.62 -21.18
CA PRO A 71 -12.96 -32.92 -21.78
C PRO A 71 -13.64 -33.92 -20.81
N ARG A 72 -14.36 -34.89 -21.38
CA ARG A 72 -15.08 -35.92 -20.60
C ARG A 72 -14.12 -36.96 -20.02
N GLU A 73 -12.98 -37.12 -20.66
CA GLU A 73 -11.91 -38.06 -20.38
C GLU A 73 -10.92 -37.51 -19.34
N THR A 74 -10.96 -36.21 -19.03
CA THR A 74 -10.13 -35.57 -18.00
C THR A 74 -10.37 -36.23 -16.64
N GLN A 75 -9.30 -36.73 -16.02
CA GLN A 75 -9.33 -37.23 -14.64
C GLN A 75 -9.58 -36.06 -13.69
N ARG A 76 -10.60 -36.18 -12.84
CA ARG A 76 -11.00 -35.15 -11.88
C ARG A 76 -10.71 -35.65 -10.46
N VAL A 77 -9.83 -34.96 -9.75
CA VAL A 77 -9.53 -35.17 -8.33
C VAL A 77 -10.08 -33.97 -7.57
N VAL A 78 -10.83 -34.20 -6.50
CA VAL A 78 -11.34 -33.15 -5.62
C VAL A 78 -10.92 -33.47 -4.20
N VAL A 79 -10.16 -32.55 -3.61
CA VAL A 79 -9.76 -32.56 -2.20
C VAL A 79 -10.65 -31.57 -1.45
N SER A 80 -10.99 -31.89 -0.21
CA SER A 80 -11.75 -30.97 0.65
C SER A 80 -11.38 -31.15 2.10
N SER A 81 -11.16 -30.04 2.81
CA SER A 81 -11.03 -30.00 4.26
C SER A 81 -12.36 -30.28 4.99
N ALA A 82 -13.49 -29.98 4.35
CA ALA A 82 -14.84 -30.22 4.87
C ALA A 82 -15.81 -30.66 3.75
N PHE A 83 -16.82 -31.47 4.09
CA PHE A 83 -17.89 -31.83 3.16
C PHE A 83 -19.20 -31.14 3.55
N SER A 84 -19.53 -30.06 2.84
CA SER A 84 -20.85 -29.42 2.91
C SER A 84 -21.86 -30.15 2.00
N GLY A 85 -23.14 -29.79 2.13
CA GLY A 85 -24.17 -30.22 1.18
C GLY A 85 -23.93 -29.68 -0.24
N ALA A 86 -23.49 -28.42 -0.39
CA ALA A 86 -23.25 -27.81 -1.70
C ALA A 86 -22.02 -28.41 -2.40
N THR A 87 -20.96 -28.70 -1.65
CA THR A 87 -19.79 -29.46 -2.12
C THR A 87 -20.19 -30.87 -2.57
N ALA A 88 -21.00 -31.60 -1.80
CA ALA A 88 -21.48 -32.93 -2.19
C ALA A 88 -22.33 -32.88 -3.48
N ASP A 89 -23.26 -31.94 -3.57
CA ASP A 89 -24.09 -31.67 -4.74
C ASP A 89 -23.26 -31.38 -6.00
N MET A 90 -22.21 -30.55 -5.88
CA MET A 90 -21.29 -30.23 -6.98
C MET A 90 -20.52 -31.48 -7.44
N VAL A 91 -19.97 -32.26 -6.49
CA VAL A 91 -19.25 -33.51 -6.79
C VAL A 91 -20.17 -34.50 -7.50
N ASP A 92 -21.39 -34.72 -7.01
CA ASP A 92 -22.32 -35.69 -7.60
C ASP A 92 -22.81 -35.25 -9.00
N ARG A 93 -22.95 -33.93 -9.25
CA ARG A 93 -23.24 -33.38 -10.59
C ARG A 93 -22.06 -33.50 -11.57
N ARG A 94 -20.85 -33.11 -11.14
CA ARG A 94 -19.71 -32.79 -12.04
C ARG A 94 -18.56 -33.81 -12.02
N VAL A 95 -18.51 -34.70 -11.03
CA VAL A 95 -17.48 -35.74 -10.86
C VAL A 95 -18.14 -37.12 -10.84
N LYS A 96 -18.75 -37.47 -11.99
CA LYS A 96 -19.50 -38.73 -12.16
C LYS A 96 -18.61 -39.93 -11.88
N ARG A 97 -19.09 -40.86 -11.05
CA ARG A 97 -18.38 -42.07 -10.59
C ARG A 97 -17.16 -41.77 -9.69
N ALA A 98 -17.17 -40.65 -8.95
CA ALA A 98 -16.16 -40.34 -7.94
C ALA A 98 -15.91 -41.52 -6.98
N LEU A 99 -14.64 -41.90 -6.81
CA LEU A 99 -14.20 -42.77 -5.72
C LEU A 99 -13.87 -41.86 -4.53
N ARG A 100 -14.59 -42.04 -3.41
CA ARG A 100 -14.34 -41.28 -2.17
C ARG A 100 -13.26 -41.98 -1.36
N TYR A 101 -12.20 -41.26 -1.01
CA TYR A 101 -11.09 -41.75 -0.18
C TYR A 101 -10.65 -40.64 0.79
N PRO A 102 -10.64 -40.89 2.12
CA PRO A 102 -11.21 -42.07 2.81
C PRO A 102 -12.72 -42.27 2.50
N PRO A 103 -13.27 -43.48 2.69
CA PRO A 103 -14.67 -43.77 2.38
C PRO A 103 -15.65 -43.04 3.31
N GLU A 104 -15.21 -42.69 4.52
CA GLU A 104 -15.89 -41.78 5.46
C GLU A 104 -14.99 -40.58 5.75
N PRO A 105 -15.52 -39.37 5.99
CA PRO A 105 -14.72 -38.21 6.33
C PRO A 105 -13.84 -38.46 7.56
N ALA A 106 -12.57 -38.05 7.50
CA ALA A 106 -11.69 -38.17 8.65
C ALA A 106 -12.22 -37.31 9.81
N VAL A 107 -12.63 -37.95 10.90
CA VAL A 107 -12.92 -37.26 12.15
C VAL A 107 -11.62 -36.63 12.65
N PRO A 108 -11.58 -35.32 12.96
CA PRO A 108 -10.39 -34.70 13.53
C PRO A 108 -10.04 -35.41 14.84
N ALA A 109 -8.89 -36.08 14.87
CA ALA A 109 -8.34 -36.52 16.14
C ALA A 109 -8.03 -35.28 16.99
N GLU A 110 -8.35 -35.34 18.28
CA GLU A 110 -7.87 -34.36 19.25
C GLU A 110 -6.34 -34.50 19.36
N ALA A 111 -5.64 -33.75 18.50
CA ALA A 111 -4.19 -33.76 18.47
C ALA A 111 -3.66 -33.06 19.72
N GLU A 112 -2.98 -33.81 20.59
CA GLU A 112 -2.05 -33.24 21.56
C GLU A 112 -1.12 -32.28 20.82
N GLN A 113 -0.99 -31.03 21.30
CA GLN A 113 -0.15 -30.04 20.63
C GLN A 113 1.30 -30.52 20.68
N PRO A 114 1.95 -30.82 19.54
CA PRO A 114 3.35 -31.19 19.55
C PRO A 114 4.21 -30.01 20.05
N PRO A 115 5.40 -30.28 20.62
CA PRO A 115 6.27 -29.23 21.13
C PRO A 115 6.61 -28.23 20.01
N GLN A 116 6.34 -26.94 20.25
CA GLN A 116 6.52 -25.92 19.22
C GLN A 116 8.01 -25.67 18.94
N GLN A 117 8.36 -25.60 17.66
CA GLN A 117 9.72 -25.33 17.17
C GLN A 117 10.17 -23.87 17.39
N GLY A 118 9.22 -22.98 17.71
CA GLY A 118 9.47 -21.58 17.98
C GLY A 118 8.23 -20.73 17.71
N ARG A 119 8.41 -19.41 17.67
CA ARG A 119 7.36 -18.47 17.23
C ARG A 119 7.86 -17.56 16.14
N VAL A 120 7.08 -17.42 15.08
CA VAL A 120 7.39 -16.55 13.94
C VAL A 120 6.40 -15.40 13.89
N GLY A 121 6.91 -14.17 13.80
CA GLY A 121 6.12 -12.97 13.59
C GLY A 121 5.61 -12.89 12.14
N TYR A 122 4.43 -12.32 11.92
CA TYR A 122 4.00 -11.97 10.56
C TYR A 122 3.34 -10.59 10.52
N VAL A 123 3.57 -9.85 9.44
CA VAL A 123 2.93 -8.55 9.18
C VAL A 123 2.06 -8.69 7.94
N LEU A 124 0.75 -8.47 8.10
CA LEU A 124 -0.23 -8.57 7.01
C LEU A 124 -0.35 -7.23 6.28
N ILE A 125 0.09 -7.19 5.03
CA ILE A 125 0.26 -5.96 4.24
C ILE A 125 -0.15 -6.16 2.78
N PRO A 126 -0.73 -5.14 2.11
CA PRO A 126 -0.91 -5.18 0.66
C PRO A 126 0.44 -5.28 -0.06
N ASP A 127 0.51 -6.03 -1.17
CA ASP A 127 1.77 -6.26 -1.89
C ASP A 127 2.45 -4.97 -2.35
N ALA A 128 1.65 -3.96 -2.73
CA ALA A 128 2.14 -2.63 -3.11
C ALA A 128 2.85 -1.88 -1.97
N GLU A 129 2.53 -2.16 -0.70
CA GLU A 129 3.12 -1.52 0.47
C GLU A 129 4.33 -2.30 1.02
N ARG A 130 4.55 -3.54 0.56
CA ARG A 130 5.53 -4.49 1.11
C ARG A 130 6.96 -3.92 1.19
N LEU A 131 7.39 -3.19 0.15
CA LEU A 131 8.69 -2.54 0.10
C LEU A 131 8.80 -1.36 1.08
N ASP A 132 7.75 -0.55 1.21
CA ASP A 132 7.75 0.61 2.11
C ASP A 132 7.65 0.18 3.57
N VAL A 133 6.98 -0.95 3.85
CA VAL A 133 6.99 -1.58 5.18
C VAL A 133 8.33 -2.23 5.49
N LEU A 134 8.98 -2.91 4.53
CA LEU A 134 10.35 -3.38 4.73
C LEU A 134 11.29 -2.21 5.07
N ALA A 135 11.21 -1.10 4.32
CA ALA A 135 11.97 0.11 4.60
C ALA A 135 11.72 0.69 6.00
N ARG A 136 10.50 0.54 6.57
CA ARG A 136 10.20 0.90 7.97
C ARG A 136 10.80 -0.08 8.98
N ILE A 137 10.84 -1.37 8.69
CA ILE A 137 11.47 -2.35 9.59
C ILE A 137 12.98 -2.11 9.64
N ILE A 138 13.64 -1.92 8.49
CA ILE A 138 15.05 -1.50 8.43
C ILE A 138 15.23 -0.14 9.14
N ALA A 139 14.23 0.74 9.11
CA ALA A 139 14.30 2.05 9.74
C ALA A 139 14.42 2.03 11.27
N GLU A 140 13.90 1.00 11.91
CA GLU A 140 13.74 0.89 13.37
C GLU A 140 14.76 -0.09 13.99
N ALA A 141 15.57 -0.78 13.17
CA ALA A 141 16.65 -1.65 13.62
C ALA A 141 17.85 -0.85 14.15
N GLU A 142 18.03 -0.81 15.47
CA GLU A 142 19.10 -0.02 16.12
C GLU A 142 20.44 -0.78 16.29
N GLU A 143 20.41 -2.06 16.66
CA GLU A 143 21.61 -2.82 17.06
C GLU A 143 22.16 -3.72 15.95
N ALA A 144 21.40 -4.75 15.54
CA ALA A 144 21.83 -5.73 14.53
C ALA A 144 21.10 -5.51 13.19
N ARG A 145 21.85 -5.55 12.08
CA ARG A 145 21.29 -5.34 10.74
C ARG A 145 20.34 -6.49 10.37
N PRO A 146 19.11 -6.21 9.91
CA PRO A 146 18.18 -7.26 9.50
C PRO A 146 18.73 -8.00 8.29
N VAL A 147 18.42 -9.29 8.22
CA VAL A 147 18.79 -10.15 7.08
C VAL A 147 17.52 -10.61 6.38
N VAL A 148 17.45 -10.39 5.07
CA VAL A 148 16.23 -10.57 4.31
C VAL A 148 16.35 -11.70 3.31
N PHE A 149 15.41 -12.64 3.40
CA PHE A 149 15.26 -13.76 2.48
C PHE A 149 14.20 -13.44 1.43
N PHE A 150 14.53 -13.78 0.19
CA PHE A 150 13.64 -13.66 -0.97
C PHE A 150 13.31 -15.04 -1.54
N ARG A 151 12.29 -15.12 -2.40
CA ARG A 151 11.97 -16.36 -3.12
C ARG A 151 12.96 -16.70 -4.24
N SER A 152 13.62 -15.69 -4.82
CA SER A 152 14.64 -15.86 -5.85
C SER A 152 15.67 -14.73 -5.78
N ASP A 153 16.89 -15.00 -6.28
CA ASP A 153 17.99 -14.02 -6.27
C ASP A 153 17.72 -12.84 -7.23
N GLU A 154 16.97 -13.08 -8.32
CA GLU A 154 16.49 -12.02 -9.23
C GLU A 154 15.59 -11.01 -8.51
N ARG A 155 14.67 -11.49 -7.67
CA ARG A 155 13.79 -10.65 -6.86
C ARG A 155 14.55 -9.98 -5.72
N ALA A 156 15.59 -10.63 -5.19
CA ALA A 156 16.49 -10.02 -4.22
C ALA A 156 17.21 -8.80 -4.84
N ALA A 157 17.70 -8.93 -6.08
CA ALA A 157 18.33 -7.82 -6.83
C ALA A 157 17.34 -6.68 -7.13
N GLU A 158 16.12 -7.00 -7.61
CA GLU A 158 15.06 -6.00 -7.86
C GLU A 158 14.76 -5.17 -6.59
N ILE A 159 14.60 -5.84 -5.45
CA ILE A 159 14.31 -5.17 -4.18
C ILE A 159 15.54 -4.42 -3.63
N ALA A 160 16.77 -4.92 -3.84
CA ALA A 160 18.00 -4.21 -3.49
C ALA A 160 18.10 -2.86 -4.22
N GLU A 161 17.86 -2.82 -5.54
CA GLU A 161 17.84 -1.58 -6.31
C GLU A 161 16.73 -0.63 -5.81
N ALA A 162 15.53 -1.16 -5.54
CA ALA A 162 14.41 -0.36 -5.07
C ALA A 162 14.57 0.19 -3.63
N LEU A 163 15.41 -0.44 -2.81
CA LEU A 163 15.88 0.01 -1.50
C LEU A 163 17.01 1.06 -1.62
N ALA A 164 17.95 0.87 -2.56
CA ALA A 164 19.00 1.85 -2.85
C ALA A 164 18.43 3.20 -3.30
N LEU A 165 17.37 3.19 -4.12
CA LEU A 165 16.62 4.39 -4.49
C LEU A 165 15.93 5.09 -3.29
N ARG A 166 15.71 4.38 -2.18
CA ARG A 166 15.19 4.90 -0.90
C ARG A 166 16.29 5.29 0.08
N GLY A 167 17.56 5.17 -0.30
CA GLY A 167 18.72 5.54 0.51
C GLY A 167 19.20 4.46 1.48
N PHE A 168 18.81 3.19 1.31
CA PHE A 168 19.33 2.07 2.09
C PHE A 168 20.40 1.31 1.30
N VAL A 169 21.53 0.99 1.95
CA VAL A 169 22.58 0.15 1.37
C VAL A 169 22.25 -1.31 1.62
N ALA A 170 22.00 -2.08 0.55
CA ALA A 170 21.81 -3.52 0.61
C ALA A 170 23.07 -4.26 0.13
N GLY A 171 23.44 -5.34 0.81
CA GLY A 171 24.62 -6.14 0.45
C GLY A 171 24.70 -7.47 1.20
N GLU A 172 25.91 -7.97 1.44
CA GLU A 172 26.13 -9.28 2.07
C GLU A 172 25.70 -9.29 3.56
N PRO A 173 25.07 -10.38 4.06
CA PRO A 173 24.71 -10.49 5.46
C PRO A 173 25.93 -10.38 6.40
N GLY A 174 25.85 -9.49 7.38
CA GLY A 174 26.90 -9.28 8.38
C GLY A 174 27.93 -8.20 8.03
N ASP A 175 27.89 -7.62 6.83
CA ASP A 175 28.65 -6.41 6.53
C ASP A 175 28.18 -5.25 7.44
N ALA A 176 29.13 -4.49 8.00
CA ALA A 176 28.87 -3.36 8.88
C ALA A 176 28.55 -2.07 8.10
N GLU A 177 28.93 -1.99 6.81
CA GLU A 177 28.67 -0.84 5.94
C GLU A 177 27.27 -0.87 5.29
N VAL A 178 26.55 -2.01 5.38
CA VAL A 178 25.18 -2.14 4.84
C VAL A 178 24.12 -1.81 5.90
N ASP A 179 22.96 -1.33 5.44
CA ASP A 179 21.75 -1.18 6.27
C ASP A 179 20.95 -2.49 6.35
N ILE A 180 21.13 -3.39 5.38
CA ILE A 180 20.36 -4.63 5.22
C ILE A 180 21.20 -5.71 4.53
N GLY A 181 21.27 -6.88 5.16
CA GLY A 181 21.86 -8.08 4.56
C GLY A 181 20.85 -8.78 3.66
N ILE A 182 21.25 -9.17 2.46
CA ILE A 182 20.43 -9.96 1.53
C ILE A 182 20.95 -11.39 1.49
N ALA A 183 20.12 -12.33 1.92
CA ALA A 183 20.43 -13.75 1.85
C ALA A 183 20.07 -14.31 0.47
N ALA A 184 20.96 -15.16 -0.07
CA ALA A 184 20.67 -15.96 -1.25
C ALA A 184 19.43 -16.84 -1.01
N SER A 185 18.62 -17.07 -2.05
CA SER A 185 17.29 -17.68 -1.94
C SER A 185 17.25 -19.05 -1.26
N GLY A 186 18.33 -19.83 -1.38
CA GLY A 186 18.52 -21.14 -0.75
C GLY A 186 19.38 -21.17 0.54
N ALA A 187 19.91 -20.03 0.99
CA ALA A 187 20.73 -19.97 2.21
C ALA A 187 19.90 -20.25 3.47
N THR A 188 20.55 -20.79 4.50
CA THR A 188 19.98 -21.01 5.83
C THR A 188 20.50 -19.98 6.84
N ARG A 189 19.75 -19.74 7.93
CA ARG A 189 20.17 -18.87 9.04
C ARG A 189 21.46 -19.38 9.70
N ASP A 190 21.59 -20.70 9.87
CA ASP A 190 22.74 -21.31 10.51
C ASP A 190 24.02 -21.10 9.68
N GLU A 191 23.99 -21.32 8.36
CA GLU A 191 25.12 -21.03 7.46
C GLU A 191 25.54 -19.55 7.50
N LEU A 192 24.58 -18.63 7.61
CA LEU A 192 24.87 -17.20 7.73
C LEU A 192 25.46 -16.87 9.11
N MET A 193 25.02 -17.53 10.18
CA MET A 193 25.61 -17.38 11.52
C MET A 193 27.04 -17.94 11.60
N GLU A 194 27.41 -18.91 10.77
CA GLU A 194 28.80 -19.39 10.65
C GLU A 194 29.71 -18.42 9.85
N GLN A 195 29.13 -17.56 9.01
CA GLN A 195 29.87 -16.61 8.16
C GLN A 195 30.10 -15.24 8.81
N VAL A 196 29.27 -14.86 9.78
CA VAL A 196 29.30 -13.54 10.42
C VAL A 196 29.99 -13.60 11.78
N ASP A 197 31.06 -12.81 11.94
CA ASP A 197 31.78 -12.61 13.22
C ASP A 197 30.92 -11.79 14.22
N GLY A 198 29.77 -12.31 14.65
CA GLY A 198 28.87 -11.62 15.57
C GLY A 198 27.47 -12.22 15.67
N ALA A 199 26.50 -11.39 16.06
CA ALA A 199 25.10 -11.76 16.08
C ALA A 199 24.43 -11.38 14.75
N LEU A 200 23.92 -12.38 14.03
CA LEU A 200 23.03 -12.15 12.90
C LEU A 200 21.73 -11.49 13.40
N GLY A 201 21.33 -10.39 12.77
CA GLY A 201 20.12 -9.66 13.14
C GLY A 201 18.82 -10.42 12.88
N PRO A 202 17.67 -9.75 13.09
CA PRO A 202 16.37 -10.36 12.88
C PRO A 202 16.20 -10.76 11.41
N THR A 203 15.71 -11.98 11.20
CA THR A 203 15.47 -12.52 9.85
C THR A 203 14.09 -12.15 9.35
N ILE A 204 14.03 -11.63 8.13
CA ILE A 204 12.78 -11.21 7.49
C ILE A 204 12.62 -12.01 6.20
N SER A 205 11.55 -12.80 6.09
CA SER A 205 11.14 -13.32 4.77
C SER A 205 10.30 -12.25 4.08
N PHE A 206 10.84 -11.67 3.00
CA PHE A 206 10.10 -10.74 2.15
C PHE A 206 8.99 -11.45 1.37
N ASP A 207 9.23 -12.69 0.95
CA ASP A 207 8.22 -13.58 0.39
C ASP A 207 7.98 -14.75 1.34
N VAL A 208 6.74 -15.21 1.45
CA VAL A 208 6.40 -16.36 2.31
C VAL A 208 7.20 -17.59 1.89
N PRO A 209 7.86 -18.31 2.82
CA PRO A 209 8.58 -19.53 2.47
C PRO A 209 7.67 -20.55 1.76
N PRO A 210 8.17 -21.30 0.76
CA PRO A 210 7.35 -22.23 -0.02
C PRO A 210 6.89 -23.46 0.78
N ASP A 211 7.61 -23.84 1.82
CA ASP A 211 7.36 -25.05 2.63
C ASP A 211 7.85 -24.87 4.08
N GLU A 212 7.53 -25.85 4.94
CA GLU A 212 7.93 -25.84 6.34
C GLU A 212 9.44 -25.97 6.55
N GLN A 213 10.17 -26.60 5.63
CA GLN A 213 11.63 -26.76 5.74
C GLN A 213 12.34 -25.44 5.47
N MET A 214 11.87 -24.66 4.50
CA MET A 214 12.43 -23.33 4.23
C MET A 214 12.01 -22.31 5.31
N LEU A 215 10.81 -22.44 5.88
CA LEU A 215 10.42 -21.67 7.07
C LEU A 215 11.36 -21.97 8.25
N MET A 216 11.67 -23.26 8.48
CA MET A 216 12.65 -23.70 9.48
C MET A 216 14.04 -23.12 9.20
N ASN A 217 14.59 -23.37 8.02
CA ASN A 217 15.93 -22.97 7.62
C ASN A 217 16.17 -21.46 7.73
N ARG A 218 15.14 -20.63 7.56
CA ARG A 218 15.24 -19.16 7.60
C ARG A 218 15.03 -18.56 9.00
N HIS A 219 14.17 -19.17 9.82
CA HIS A 219 13.60 -18.52 11.01
C HIS A 219 13.64 -19.38 12.29
N ALA A 220 14.16 -20.61 12.24
CA ALA A 220 14.41 -21.39 13.44
C ALA A 220 15.37 -20.64 14.39
N ALA A 221 15.15 -20.81 15.70
CA ALA A 221 15.91 -20.16 16.78
C ALA A 221 15.96 -18.60 16.75
N ASP A 222 15.20 -17.93 15.88
CA ASP A 222 15.10 -16.47 15.84
C ASP A 222 13.81 -15.97 16.53
N PRO A 223 13.88 -15.33 17.72
CA PRO A 223 12.72 -14.83 18.44
C PRO A 223 12.09 -13.57 17.80
N GLU A 224 12.82 -12.92 16.90
CA GLU A 224 12.44 -11.69 16.20
C GLU A 224 12.14 -11.93 14.72
N ALA A 225 12.10 -13.19 14.27
CA ALA A 225 11.75 -13.55 12.90
C ALA A 225 10.42 -12.93 12.44
N ILE A 226 10.41 -12.36 11.24
CA ILE A 226 9.25 -11.76 10.59
C ILE A 226 9.02 -12.37 9.20
N VAL A 227 7.78 -12.69 8.87
CA VAL A 227 7.34 -12.97 7.49
C VAL A 227 6.40 -11.85 7.03
N LEU A 228 6.73 -11.22 5.91
CA LEU A 228 5.84 -10.27 5.24
C LEU A 228 4.83 -11.04 4.39
N ILE A 229 3.54 -10.83 4.63
CA ILE A 229 2.47 -11.59 3.96
C ILE A 229 1.40 -10.70 3.33
N GLY A 230 0.96 -11.09 2.14
CA GLY A 230 -0.29 -10.63 1.55
C GLY A 230 -1.50 -11.35 2.17
N PRO A 231 -2.72 -10.79 2.07
CA PRO A 231 -3.93 -11.45 2.58
C PRO A 231 -4.18 -12.85 2.00
N LEU A 232 -3.81 -13.06 0.73
CA LEU A 232 -3.93 -14.35 0.04
C LEU A 232 -2.85 -15.37 0.44
N GLU A 233 -1.77 -14.93 1.10
CA GLU A 233 -0.64 -15.79 1.49
C GLU A 233 -0.76 -16.27 2.95
N LEU A 234 -1.71 -15.72 3.72
CA LEU A 234 -1.97 -16.12 5.10
C LEU A 234 -2.37 -17.60 5.26
N PRO A 235 -3.24 -18.21 4.42
CA PRO A 235 -3.57 -19.63 4.55
C PRO A 235 -2.34 -20.52 4.35
N HIS A 236 -1.50 -20.20 3.36
CA HIS A 236 -0.24 -20.90 3.10
C HIS A 236 0.72 -20.80 4.28
N LEU A 237 0.94 -19.59 4.85
CA LEU A 237 1.77 -19.43 6.05
C LEU A 237 1.22 -20.23 7.24
N GLN A 238 -0.09 -20.25 7.45
CA GLN A 238 -0.72 -21.04 8.51
C GLN A 238 -0.50 -22.55 8.32
N GLU A 239 -0.55 -23.03 7.09
CA GLU A 239 -0.35 -24.44 6.77
C GLU A 239 1.11 -24.88 6.99
N ILE A 240 2.09 -24.16 6.43
CA ILE A 240 3.50 -24.49 6.61
C ILE A 240 3.94 -24.31 8.07
N ALA A 241 3.40 -23.32 8.79
CA ALA A 241 3.66 -23.16 10.22
C ALA A 241 3.06 -24.31 11.04
N LYS A 242 1.87 -24.81 10.67
CA LYS A 242 1.27 -25.99 11.32
C LYS A 242 2.09 -27.25 11.07
N ARG A 243 2.56 -27.49 9.84
CA ARG A 243 3.43 -28.63 9.49
C ARG A 243 4.77 -28.55 10.22
N GLY A 244 5.40 -27.38 10.19
CA GLY A 244 6.66 -27.06 10.88
C GLY A 244 6.52 -26.81 12.39
N GLN A 245 5.34 -26.98 12.99
CA GLN A 245 5.08 -26.82 14.42
C GLN A 245 5.48 -25.43 15.00
N PHE A 246 5.36 -24.38 14.20
CA PHE A 246 5.62 -22.99 14.59
C PHE A 246 4.37 -22.28 15.14
N GLY A 247 4.54 -21.53 16.23
CA GLY A 247 3.49 -20.65 16.75
C GLY A 247 3.50 -19.28 16.08
N LEU A 248 2.49 -18.96 15.27
CA LEU A 248 2.40 -17.65 14.61
C LEU A 248 2.08 -16.51 15.61
N ARG A 249 2.65 -15.33 15.37
CA ARG A 249 2.40 -14.08 16.12
C ARG A 249 2.06 -12.95 15.13
N PRO A 250 0.80 -12.46 15.06
CA PRO A 250 0.53 -11.25 14.29
C PRO A 250 1.30 -10.08 14.90
N LEU A 251 1.98 -9.32 14.04
CA LEU A 251 2.64 -8.07 14.36
C LEU A 251 1.86 -6.92 13.71
N PRO A 252 1.75 -5.74 14.37
CA PRO A 252 1.20 -4.56 13.73
C PRO A 252 2.10 -4.13 12.57
N ILE A 253 1.53 -3.46 11.57
CA ILE A 253 2.32 -2.74 10.57
C ILE A 253 3.09 -1.63 11.32
N PRO A 254 4.43 -1.53 11.17
CA PRO A 254 5.18 -0.40 11.69
C PRO A 254 4.56 0.91 11.25
N ALA A 255 4.31 1.79 12.21
CA ALA A 255 3.64 3.06 11.96
C ALA A 255 4.42 3.90 10.94
N GLU A 256 3.78 4.93 10.38
CA GLU A 256 4.50 6.01 9.67
C GLU A 256 5.22 6.91 10.68
N THR A 257 6.11 6.31 11.46
CA THR A 257 7.05 7.01 12.32
C THR A 257 8.00 7.77 11.39
N GLY A 258 8.23 9.06 11.67
CA GLY A 258 9.06 9.93 10.85
C GLY A 258 10.55 9.56 10.75
N ALA A 259 10.96 8.33 11.12
CA ALA A 259 12.33 7.84 11.08
C ALA A 259 12.96 7.92 9.67
N ALA A 260 12.19 7.61 8.62
CA ALA A 260 12.64 7.77 7.24
C ALA A 260 12.88 9.26 6.88
N ALA A 261 11.97 10.15 7.27
CA ALA A 261 12.15 11.61 7.11
C ALA A 261 13.29 12.17 7.97
N ILE A 262 13.52 11.61 9.16
CA ILE A 262 14.62 11.96 10.06
C ILE A 262 15.96 11.51 9.48
N ARG A 263 16.05 10.34 8.84
CA ARG A 263 17.25 9.91 8.10
C ARG A 263 17.49 10.77 6.87
N ALA A 264 16.50 10.94 5.99
CA ALA A 264 16.61 11.83 4.84
C ALA A 264 17.07 13.25 5.22
N PHE A 265 16.55 13.82 6.31
CA PHE A 265 17.00 15.11 6.85
C PHE A 265 18.44 15.07 7.40
N ARG A 266 18.84 13.99 8.10
CA ARG A 266 20.23 13.78 8.54
C ARG A 266 21.19 13.67 7.36
N ASP A 267 20.79 13.02 6.27
CA ASP A 267 21.62 12.83 5.08
C ASP A 267 21.71 14.10 4.23
N GLU A 268 20.62 14.88 4.13
CA GLU A 268 20.67 16.23 3.56
C GLU A 268 21.61 17.15 4.36
N LEU A 269 21.58 17.11 5.70
CA LEU A 269 22.54 17.83 6.54
C LEU A 269 23.98 17.35 6.29
N ARG A 270 24.23 16.03 6.25
CA ARG A 270 25.56 15.46 5.94
C ARG A 270 26.07 15.86 4.55
N ARG A 271 25.17 16.02 3.57
CA ARG A 271 25.50 16.48 2.22
C ARG A 271 25.84 17.98 2.22
N MET A 272 24.99 18.81 2.83
CA MET A 272 25.20 20.26 2.93
C MET A 272 26.47 20.63 3.72
N ILE A 273 26.85 19.84 4.73
CA ILE A 273 28.12 20.02 5.47
C ILE A 273 29.35 19.72 4.61
N ARG A 274 29.26 18.79 3.65
CA ARG A 274 30.38 18.36 2.79
C ARG A 274 30.50 19.18 1.50
N GLU A 275 29.38 19.59 0.93
CA GLU A 275 29.27 20.11 -0.44
C GLU A 275 28.68 21.53 -0.52
N GLY A 276 28.03 22.01 0.55
CA GLY A 276 27.33 23.28 0.55
C GLY A 276 28.22 24.47 0.89
N ASP A 277 27.98 25.62 0.26
CA ASP A 277 28.47 26.89 0.78
C ASP A 277 27.65 27.28 2.02
N LEU A 278 28.26 27.09 3.19
CA LEU A 278 27.71 27.44 4.49
C LEU A 278 28.25 28.78 5.04
N GLY A 279 29.08 29.50 4.29
CA GLY A 279 29.79 30.69 4.79
C GLY A 279 28.85 31.80 5.28
N GLY A 280 27.76 32.06 4.54
CA GLY A 280 26.75 33.04 4.92
C GLY A 280 25.93 32.62 6.16
N GLN A 281 25.65 31.33 6.29
CA GLN A 281 24.90 30.74 7.39
C GLN A 281 25.74 30.72 8.67
N MET A 282 27.05 30.45 8.56
CA MET A 282 27.99 30.56 9.67
C MET A 282 28.09 31.99 10.20
N LEU A 283 28.16 33.00 9.32
CA LEU A 283 28.13 34.41 9.72
C LEU A 283 26.81 34.81 10.39
N LEU A 284 25.67 34.29 9.91
CA LEU A 284 24.35 34.54 10.49
C LEU A 284 24.21 33.94 11.90
N LEU A 285 24.77 32.75 12.13
CA LEU A 285 24.65 32.02 13.40
C LEU A 285 25.75 32.36 14.41
N ALA A 286 26.86 32.99 13.99
CA ALA A 286 27.99 33.31 14.86
C ALA A 286 27.62 34.00 16.19
N PRO A 287 26.75 35.04 16.23
CA PRO A 287 26.35 35.66 17.50
C PRO A 287 25.59 34.69 18.42
N LEU A 288 24.78 33.79 17.87
CA LEU A 288 24.02 32.81 18.65
C LEU A 288 24.93 31.75 19.28
N PHE A 289 26.11 31.48 18.70
CA PHE A 289 27.12 30.60 19.29
C PHE A 289 27.94 31.26 20.41
N GLU A 290 27.86 32.59 20.59
CA GLU A 290 28.39 33.28 21.77
C GLU A 290 27.44 33.16 22.98
N GLU A 291 26.13 33.03 22.73
CA GLU A 291 25.08 32.94 23.76
C GLU A 291 24.66 31.50 24.10
N PHE A 292 24.67 30.57 23.13
CA PHE A 292 24.16 29.20 23.25
C PHE A 292 25.10 28.17 22.63
N SER A 293 25.01 26.91 23.05
CA SER A 293 25.82 25.85 22.44
C SER A 293 25.40 25.56 20.99
N ALA A 294 26.34 25.08 20.17
CA ALA A 294 26.05 24.72 18.78
C ALA A 294 24.94 23.65 18.66
N ALA A 295 24.81 22.77 19.66
CA ALA A 295 23.75 21.77 19.74
C ALA A 295 22.37 22.40 19.97
N GLU A 296 22.25 23.39 20.86
CA GLU A 296 20.99 24.11 21.13
C GLU A 296 20.54 24.93 19.93
N VAL A 297 21.47 25.64 19.27
CA VAL A 297 21.20 26.42 18.06
C VAL A 297 20.74 25.50 16.91
N ALA A 298 21.40 24.35 16.71
CA ALA A 298 21.02 23.37 15.69
C ALA A 298 19.65 22.73 16.00
N ALA A 299 19.36 22.42 17.26
CA ALA A 299 18.07 21.88 17.69
C ALA A 299 16.93 22.91 17.46
N ALA A 300 17.15 24.18 17.80
CA ALA A 300 16.20 25.26 17.56
C ALA A 300 15.93 25.48 16.06
N ALA A 301 16.98 25.50 15.22
CA ALA A 301 16.85 25.60 13.77
C ALA A 301 16.05 24.41 13.19
N SER A 302 16.36 23.19 13.61
CA SER A 302 15.63 21.97 13.20
C SER A 302 14.15 22.00 13.61
N ALA A 303 13.84 22.51 14.80
CA ALA A 303 12.46 22.67 15.27
C ALA A 303 11.67 23.71 14.45
N LEU A 304 12.28 24.85 14.13
CA LEU A 304 11.65 25.89 13.29
C LEU A 304 11.39 25.43 11.85
N LEU A 305 12.29 24.63 11.27
CA LEU A 305 12.08 24.02 9.95
C LEU A 305 10.89 23.05 9.96
N ARG A 306 10.77 22.18 10.97
CA ARG A 306 9.61 21.29 11.12
C ARG A 306 8.30 22.04 11.29
N GLN A 307 8.27 23.15 12.04
CA GLN A 307 7.06 23.96 12.22
C GLN A 307 6.58 24.68 10.93
N ARG A 308 7.44 24.84 9.92
CA ARG A 308 7.08 25.43 8.63
C ARG A 308 6.56 24.43 7.60
N GLN A 309 6.70 23.14 7.84
CA GLN A 309 5.99 22.10 7.09
C GLN A 309 4.69 21.79 7.83
N PRO A 310 3.51 21.90 7.19
CA PRO A 310 2.27 21.50 7.86
C PRO A 310 2.31 20.00 8.13
N ALA A 311 2.24 19.62 9.41
CA ALA A 311 2.06 18.23 9.78
C ALA A 311 0.78 17.69 9.12
N GLN A 312 0.90 16.59 8.37
CA GLN A 312 -0.28 15.92 7.82
C GLN A 312 -1.14 15.42 9.00
N PRO A 313 -2.46 15.68 9.01
CA PRO A 313 -3.31 15.27 10.11
C PRO A 313 -3.45 13.73 10.15
N PRO A 314 -3.47 13.10 11.34
CA PRO A 314 -3.60 11.64 11.45
C PRO A 314 -4.86 11.09 10.78
N ALA A 315 -4.70 10.00 10.04
CA ALA A 315 -5.75 9.36 9.24
C ALA A 315 -6.71 8.48 10.08
N GLU A 316 -7.41 9.05 11.06
CA GLU A 316 -8.39 8.32 11.91
C GLU A 316 -9.87 8.60 11.61
N PHE A 317 -10.20 9.54 10.71
CA PHE A 317 -11.59 9.93 10.43
C PHE A 317 -12.11 9.61 9.01
N ALA A 318 -11.58 8.54 8.38
CA ALA A 318 -11.96 8.11 7.03
C ALA A 318 -12.61 6.71 6.95
N ARG A 319 -13.12 6.17 8.07
CA ARG A 319 -13.90 4.92 8.08
C ARG A 319 -15.29 5.15 8.68
N ASN A 320 -16.25 5.60 7.85
CA ASN A 320 -17.70 5.34 7.97
C ASN A 320 -18.54 6.14 6.94
N ALA A 321 -18.67 5.64 5.69
CA ALA A 321 -19.88 5.77 4.86
C ALA A 321 -19.77 4.88 3.60
N PRO A 322 -20.85 4.26 3.07
CA PRO A 322 -20.72 3.17 2.11
C PRO A 322 -21.19 3.49 0.67
N GLY A 323 -20.46 2.94 -0.30
CA GLY A 323 -21.02 2.12 -1.40
C GLY A 323 -21.76 2.78 -2.58
N ARG A 324 -21.11 2.77 -3.75
CA ARG A 324 -21.58 2.31 -5.09
C ARG A 324 -20.64 2.91 -6.16
N ALA A 325 -19.84 2.13 -6.90
CA ALA A 325 -20.14 1.05 -7.85
C ALA A 325 -20.50 1.56 -9.26
N ALA A 326 -19.87 0.94 -10.27
CA ALA A 326 -19.97 1.17 -11.71
C ALA A 326 -19.42 2.53 -12.23
N SER A 327 -18.79 2.61 -13.41
CA SER A 327 -18.19 1.61 -14.31
C SER A 327 -17.40 2.36 -15.40
N ALA A 328 -16.40 1.70 -16.02
CA ALA A 328 -16.06 1.77 -17.47
C ALA A 328 -15.76 3.15 -18.15
N GLU A 329 -14.95 3.28 -19.20
CA GLU A 329 -14.04 2.40 -19.95
C GLU A 329 -13.16 3.30 -20.87
N ALA A 330 -12.14 2.72 -21.52
CA ALA A 330 -11.56 3.18 -22.80
C ALA A 330 -10.84 4.56 -22.90
N GLN A 331 -9.51 4.49 -22.76
CA GLN A 331 -8.47 4.83 -23.77
C GLN A 331 -8.92 5.00 -25.27
N PRO A 332 -8.03 5.37 -26.23
CA PRO A 332 -6.89 6.31 -26.25
C PRO A 332 -6.84 7.18 -27.55
N HIS A 333 -5.80 8.00 -27.74
CA HIS A 333 -4.97 8.20 -28.97
C HIS A 333 -4.00 9.39 -28.71
N ARG A 334 -2.66 9.21 -28.63
CA ARG A 334 -1.66 9.20 -29.74
C ARG A 334 -1.78 10.44 -30.65
N SER A 335 -0.77 11.31 -30.88
CA SER A 335 0.61 11.53 -30.38
C SER A 335 0.98 13.03 -30.68
N ALA A 336 2.18 13.62 -30.52
CA ALA A 336 3.56 13.19 -30.22
C ALA A 336 4.44 14.38 -29.71
N SER A 337 5.72 14.10 -29.38
CA SER A 337 6.90 15.00 -29.39
C SER A 337 6.93 16.31 -28.54
N SER A 338 7.82 16.30 -27.55
CA SER A 338 8.37 17.42 -26.74
C SER A 338 9.37 18.32 -27.54
N PRO A 339 10.08 19.34 -26.97
CA PRO A 339 10.11 19.85 -25.58
C PRO A 339 10.15 21.42 -25.46
N VAL A 340 10.63 21.92 -24.30
CA VAL A 340 11.10 23.30 -23.95
C VAL A 340 10.14 24.20 -23.14
N ASP A 341 10.14 23.94 -21.82
CA ASP A 341 10.75 24.77 -20.74
C ASP A 341 10.39 26.28 -20.48
N ILE A 342 10.39 26.59 -19.18
CA ILE A 342 10.36 27.87 -18.44
C ILE A 342 9.25 28.91 -18.71
N GLY A 343 8.36 29.06 -17.71
CA GLY A 343 7.99 30.38 -17.20
C GLY A 343 6.50 30.71 -17.09
N ARG A 344 5.92 30.62 -15.89
CA ARG A 344 4.72 31.40 -15.53
C ARG A 344 4.69 31.84 -14.06
N ALA A 345 4.20 33.06 -13.87
CA ALA A 345 4.18 33.86 -12.64
C ALA A 345 3.17 33.33 -11.58
N PRO A 346 3.19 33.82 -10.32
CA PRO A 346 2.43 33.20 -9.22
C PRO A 346 0.91 33.35 -9.38
N ALA A 347 0.17 32.32 -8.96
CA ALA A 347 -1.28 32.25 -9.05
C ALA A 347 -1.96 33.28 -8.13
N THR A 348 -2.71 34.20 -8.73
CA THR A 348 -3.55 35.17 -8.01
C THR A 348 -4.90 34.55 -7.62
N TRP A 349 -5.31 34.78 -6.37
CA TRP A 349 -6.62 34.34 -5.85
C TRP A 349 -7.65 35.46 -5.98
N ALA A 350 -8.88 35.10 -6.31
CA ALA A 350 -10.05 35.98 -6.38
C ALA A 350 -11.08 35.58 -5.32
N ARG A 351 -11.79 36.56 -4.77
CA ARG A 351 -12.76 36.37 -3.68
C ARG A 351 -14.18 36.45 -4.24
N LEU A 352 -15.01 35.46 -3.91
CA LEU A 352 -16.39 35.34 -4.35
C LEU A 352 -17.34 35.46 -3.16
N TYR A 353 -18.38 36.27 -3.32
CA TYR A 353 -19.47 36.38 -2.37
C TYR A 353 -20.56 35.35 -2.71
N VAL A 354 -21.01 34.59 -1.71
CA VAL A 354 -22.05 33.57 -1.82
C VAL A 354 -23.21 33.92 -0.89
N GLY A 355 -24.41 34.09 -1.42
CA GLY A 355 -25.61 34.58 -0.71
C GLY A 355 -26.31 33.59 0.25
N VAL A 356 -25.56 32.64 0.81
CA VAL A 356 -26.00 31.71 1.86
C VAL A 356 -24.95 31.61 2.98
N GLY A 357 -25.41 31.46 4.22
CA GLY A 357 -24.57 31.48 5.41
C GLY A 357 -24.91 30.43 6.46
N GLU A 358 -24.38 30.60 7.67
CA GLU A 358 -24.58 29.65 8.78
C GLU A 358 -26.06 29.49 9.17
N ARG A 359 -26.87 30.56 9.06
CA ARG A 359 -28.32 30.51 9.34
C ARG A 359 -29.12 29.74 8.29
N ASP A 360 -28.57 29.55 7.10
CA ASP A 360 -29.11 28.64 6.07
C ASP A 360 -28.58 27.19 6.26
N GLY A 361 -27.85 26.92 7.36
CA GLY A 361 -27.31 25.59 7.72
C GLY A 361 -26.11 25.15 6.88
N VAL A 362 -25.47 26.07 6.16
CA VAL A 362 -24.38 25.80 5.21
C VAL A 362 -23.03 25.69 5.94
N ARG A 363 -22.27 24.64 5.63
CA ARG A 363 -20.91 24.38 6.13
C ARG A 363 -19.89 24.48 4.99
N ALA A 364 -18.62 24.58 5.33
CA ALA A 364 -17.55 24.77 4.34
C ALA A 364 -17.49 23.63 3.31
N GLY A 365 -17.71 22.38 3.75
CA GLY A 365 -17.80 21.22 2.86
C GLY A 365 -18.99 21.28 1.88
N ASP A 366 -20.12 21.89 2.25
CA ASP A 366 -21.25 22.08 1.33
C ASP A 366 -20.90 23.09 0.22
N LEU A 367 -20.14 24.14 0.56
CA LEU A 367 -19.68 25.16 -0.40
C LEU A 367 -18.59 24.63 -1.32
N VAL A 368 -17.61 23.89 -0.79
CA VAL A 368 -16.60 23.19 -1.62
C VAL A 368 -17.28 22.17 -2.52
N GLY A 369 -18.23 21.38 -2.00
CA GLY A 369 -18.98 20.39 -2.76
C GLY A 369 -19.80 21.00 -3.89
N ALA A 370 -20.53 22.09 -3.62
CA ALA A 370 -21.32 22.79 -4.64
C ALA A 370 -20.43 23.43 -5.72
N ILE A 371 -19.31 24.05 -5.33
CA ILE A 371 -18.39 24.68 -6.28
C ILE A 371 -17.68 23.60 -7.11
N ALA A 372 -16.99 22.65 -6.50
CA ALA A 372 -16.24 21.61 -7.20
C ALA A 372 -17.15 20.68 -8.03
N GLY A 373 -18.33 20.34 -7.50
CA GLY A 373 -19.31 19.47 -8.17
C GLY A 373 -19.88 20.08 -9.46
N GLU A 374 -20.32 21.34 -9.44
CA GLU A 374 -20.94 21.95 -10.63
C GLU A 374 -19.92 22.48 -11.66
N THR A 375 -18.71 22.78 -11.23
CA THR A 375 -17.69 23.40 -12.11
C THR A 375 -16.63 22.42 -12.61
N ASN A 376 -16.62 21.19 -12.08
CA ASN A 376 -15.56 20.19 -12.26
C ASN A 376 -14.14 20.75 -11.96
N ILE A 377 -14.05 21.72 -11.05
CA ILE A 377 -12.79 22.31 -10.59
C ILE A 377 -12.27 21.45 -9.42
N PRO A 378 -11.01 20.97 -9.45
CA PRO A 378 -10.44 20.24 -8.33
C PRO A 378 -10.40 21.14 -7.09
N GLY A 379 -10.80 20.59 -5.94
CA GLY A 379 -10.91 21.35 -4.67
C GLY A 379 -9.63 22.07 -4.23
N SER A 380 -8.46 21.67 -4.72
CA SER A 380 -7.18 22.36 -4.55
C SER A 380 -7.11 23.76 -5.16
N ARG A 381 -8.06 24.15 -6.02
CA ARG A 381 -8.21 25.52 -6.57
C ARG A 381 -9.25 26.36 -5.83
N VAL A 382 -9.87 25.80 -4.78
CA VAL A 382 -10.69 26.53 -3.80
C VAL A 382 -9.81 26.75 -2.56
N GLY A 383 -9.67 28.01 -2.18
CA GLY A 383 -8.84 28.46 -1.08
C GLY A 383 -9.64 28.59 0.21
N ARG A 384 -9.42 29.69 0.94
CA ARG A 384 -10.09 29.95 2.20
C ARG A 384 -11.60 30.17 2.02
N ILE A 385 -12.38 29.66 2.97
CA ILE A 385 -13.83 29.88 3.07
C ILE A 385 -14.13 30.51 4.42
N ASP A 386 -14.61 31.75 4.43
CA ASP A 386 -15.11 32.44 5.62
C ASP A 386 -16.65 32.48 5.56
N ILE A 387 -17.31 31.64 6.35
CA ILE A 387 -18.78 31.64 6.49
C ILE A 387 -19.19 32.70 7.51
N ARG A 388 -20.27 33.42 7.22
CA ARG A 388 -20.94 34.37 8.12
C ARG A 388 -22.41 33.96 8.29
N ASP A 389 -23.10 34.60 9.22
CA ASP A 389 -24.49 34.33 9.57
C ASP A 389 -25.43 34.25 8.35
N THR A 390 -25.26 35.13 7.35
CA THR A 390 -26.20 35.32 6.23
C THR A 390 -25.57 35.23 4.84
N PHE A 391 -24.25 35.07 4.76
CA PHE A 391 -23.50 34.95 3.51
C PHE A 391 -22.15 34.27 3.78
N SER A 392 -21.46 33.85 2.72
CA SER A 392 -20.12 33.25 2.81
C SER A 392 -19.18 33.89 1.79
N ILE A 393 -17.89 33.99 2.12
CA ILE A 393 -16.85 34.42 1.18
C ILE A 393 -15.97 33.21 0.88
N VAL A 394 -15.76 32.92 -0.41
CA VAL A 394 -14.94 31.82 -0.90
C VAL A 394 -13.82 32.36 -1.78
N GLU A 395 -12.59 31.99 -1.50
CA GLU A 395 -11.45 32.29 -2.36
C GLU A 395 -11.28 31.18 -3.40
N VAL A 396 -11.06 31.54 -4.66
CA VAL A 396 -10.76 30.61 -5.76
C VAL A 396 -9.67 31.19 -6.64
N GLN A 397 -8.95 30.38 -7.42
CA GLN A 397 -7.96 30.94 -8.35
C GLN A 397 -8.64 31.87 -9.38
N ALA A 398 -8.02 33.02 -9.67
CA ALA A 398 -8.63 34.06 -10.49
C ALA A 398 -9.03 33.56 -11.90
N GLU A 399 -8.26 32.62 -12.46
CA GLU A 399 -8.49 31.98 -13.76
C GLU A 399 -9.80 31.18 -13.82
N VAL A 400 -10.34 30.72 -12.69
CA VAL A 400 -11.56 29.91 -12.64
C VAL A 400 -12.77 30.64 -12.05
N ALA A 401 -12.57 31.84 -11.47
CA ALA A 401 -13.58 32.57 -10.73
C ALA A 401 -14.86 32.91 -11.54
N GLU A 402 -14.71 33.25 -12.81
CA GLU A 402 -15.86 33.57 -13.68
C GLU A 402 -16.71 32.33 -13.98
N SER A 403 -16.06 31.17 -14.15
CA SER A 403 -16.73 29.88 -14.35
C SER A 403 -17.53 29.47 -13.11
N VAL A 404 -16.96 29.66 -11.91
CA VAL A 404 -17.65 29.41 -10.63
C VAL A 404 -18.90 30.28 -10.49
N ILE A 405 -18.80 31.58 -10.77
CA ILE A 405 -19.98 32.47 -10.72
C ILE A 405 -21.06 32.01 -11.70
N ARG A 406 -20.69 31.59 -12.92
CA ARG A 406 -21.67 31.22 -13.95
C ARG A 406 -22.39 29.90 -13.64
N SER A 407 -21.69 28.89 -13.14
CA SER A 407 -22.30 27.58 -12.82
C SER A 407 -23.07 27.59 -11.50
N VAL A 408 -22.56 28.24 -10.45
CA VAL A 408 -23.13 28.11 -9.09
C VAL A 408 -24.31 29.06 -8.85
N ASN A 409 -24.43 30.14 -9.63
CA ASN A 409 -25.50 31.13 -9.49
C ASN A 409 -26.84 30.58 -10.04
N GLY A 410 -27.76 30.26 -9.13
CA GLY A 410 -29.08 29.67 -9.44
C GLY A 410 -29.32 28.29 -8.82
N ILE A 411 -28.26 27.56 -8.41
CA ILE A 411 -28.37 26.25 -7.76
C ILE A 411 -29.14 26.36 -6.43
N SER A 412 -29.94 25.36 -6.08
CA SER A 412 -30.56 25.27 -4.76
C SER A 412 -29.66 24.52 -3.77
N LEU A 413 -29.09 25.22 -2.79
CA LEU A 413 -28.31 24.62 -1.70
C LEU A 413 -29.17 24.61 -0.43
N LYS A 414 -29.40 23.42 0.15
CA LYS A 414 -30.24 23.22 1.35
C LYS A 414 -31.63 23.88 1.25
N GLY A 415 -32.22 23.88 0.06
CA GLY A 415 -33.57 24.40 -0.21
C GLY A 415 -33.65 25.89 -0.53
N ARG A 416 -32.51 26.60 -0.59
CA ARG A 416 -32.43 28.03 -0.91
C ARG A 416 -31.59 28.24 -2.17
N SER A 417 -32.09 29.05 -3.10
CA SER A 417 -31.34 29.40 -4.32
C SER A 417 -30.12 30.26 -3.97
N VAL A 418 -28.95 29.82 -4.42
CA VAL A 418 -27.65 30.45 -4.18
C VAL A 418 -27.40 31.48 -5.25
N ARG A 419 -27.01 32.69 -4.82
CA ARG A 419 -26.47 33.73 -5.69
C ARG A 419 -24.99 33.92 -5.42
N VAL A 420 -24.18 33.89 -6.48
CA VAL A 420 -22.72 34.11 -6.42
C VAL A 420 -22.37 35.33 -7.26
N ASP A 421 -21.46 36.17 -6.77
CA ASP A 421 -20.90 37.32 -7.48
C ASP A 421 -19.45 37.55 -7.00
N TYR A 422 -18.68 38.39 -7.70
CA TYR A 422 -17.36 38.79 -7.20
C TYR A 422 -17.50 39.62 -5.92
N ASP A 423 -16.70 39.32 -4.89
CA ASP A 423 -16.61 40.14 -3.68
C ASP A 423 -15.91 41.47 -4.03
N ARG A 424 -16.70 42.46 -4.43
CA ARG A 424 -16.25 43.85 -4.62
C ARG A 424 -15.99 44.46 -3.24
N GLY A 425 -14.85 44.07 -2.66
CA GLY A 425 -14.42 44.46 -1.32
C GLY A 425 -14.61 45.95 -1.10
N GLY A 426 -15.47 46.29 -0.14
CA GLY A 426 -15.84 47.67 0.11
C GLY A 426 -14.68 48.45 0.71
N GLU A 427 -14.06 49.34 -0.08
CA GLU A 427 -13.36 50.52 0.44
C GLU A 427 -14.36 51.43 1.19
N ARG A 428 -14.71 51.06 2.42
CA ARG A 428 -15.24 52.00 3.40
C ARG A 428 -14.05 52.67 4.07
N GLY A 429 -13.66 53.79 3.48
CA GLY A 429 -12.37 54.41 3.75
C GLY A 429 -12.13 54.76 5.22
N ARG A 430 -10.85 54.70 5.60
CA ARG A 430 -10.30 55.57 6.65
C ARG A 430 -10.53 57.02 6.22
N LYS A 431 -11.64 57.62 6.64
CA LYS A 431 -11.79 59.07 6.58
C LYS A 431 -10.73 59.67 7.51
N ALA A 432 -9.81 60.44 6.93
CA ALA A 432 -8.91 61.25 7.71
C ALA A 432 -9.71 62.30 8.50
N THR A 433 -9.68 62.21 9.83
CA THR A 433 -9.98 63.35 10.72
C THR A 433 -8.66 63.92 11.21
N GLY A 434 -7.95 64.61 10.32
CA GLY A 434 -7.04 65.67 10.73
C GLY A 434 -7.87 66.91 11.06
N ALA A 435 -7.67 67.48 12.24
CA ALA A 435 -8.31 68.74 12.64
C ALA A 435 -7.79 69.92 11.78
N PRO A 436 -8.61 70.95 11.62
CA PRO A 436 -8.34 72.21 12.32
C PRO A 436 -9.57 72.64 13.14
N GLY A 437 -9.49 73.49 14.16
CA GLY A 437 -8.42 74.41 14.56
C GLY A 437 -9.11 75.70 15.03
N GLY A 438 -8.78 76.15 16.23
CA GLY A 438 -9.34 77.34 16.89
C GLY A 438 -8.41 77.79 18.00
#